data_AF-A0A961J2C6-F1
#
_entry.id   AF-A0A961J2C6-F1
#
_cell.length_a   1.000
_cell.length_b   1.000
_cell.length_c   1.000
_cell.angle_alpha   90.00
_cell.angle_beta   90.00
_cell.angle_gamma   90.00
#
_symmetry.space_group_name_H-M   'P 1'
#
loop_
_entity.id
_entity.type
_entity.pdbx_description
1 polymer ?
#
loop_
_entity_poly.entity_id
_entity_poly.type
_entity_poly.pdbx_seq_one_letter_code
_entity_poly.pdbx_strand_id
1 'polypeptide(L)'
;MKHVLGALVFAISPLVAAADVLSVHTIGEGIWAIEGPATQRDAENLGNNATFGLIETPDGALLVDPGGTWKGAEALHAVIRGLTDQPVRFVIDTGGQDHRWLGNGYWKAQGAEVIASAAAVEDQQARASMQMTALSMLVGEGLAGTEPVYADTTFDTEYSLELGGLQIEIAHAAPAHTPGDSYVWLPQQSVVFAGDIV
;
A
#
# COMPACT_ATOMS: atom_id res chain seq x y z
N MET A 1 -50.52 -32.63 3.13
CA MET A 1 -49.75 -31.51 2.56
C MET A 1 -49.13 -30.73 3.71
N LYS A 2 -47.83 -30.91 3.97
CA LYS A 2 -47.07 -30.14 4.95
C LYS A 2 -45.86 -29.59 4.20
N HIS A 3 -45.90 -28.32 3.81
CA HIS A 3 -44.77 -27.64 3.21
C HIS A 3 -43.88 -27.13 4.35
N VAL A 4 -42.69 -27.70 4.47
CA VAL A 4 -41.62 -27.16 5.32
C VAL A 4 -40.84 -26.19 4.43
N LEU A 5 -40.94 -24.90 4.73
CA LEU A 5 -40.15 -23.86 4.08
C LEU A 5 -38.80 -23.79 4.80
N GLY A 6 -37.74 -24.30 4.15
CA GLY A 6 -36.37 -24.18 4.64
C GLY A 6 -35.84 -22.77 4.37
N ALA A 7 -35.46 -22.05 5.42
CA ALA A 7 -34.75 -20.79 5.29
C ALA A 7 -33.28 -21.08 4.92
N LEU A 8 -32.86 -20.64 3.73
CA LEU A 8 -31.44 -20.58 3.36
C LEU A 8 -30.81 -19.42 4.14
N VAL A 9 -29.91 -19.71 5.07
CA VAL A 9 -29.03 -18.72 5.67
C VAL A 9 -27.83 -18.56 4.73
N PHE A 10 -27.75 -17.44 4.02
CA PHE A 10 -26.54 -17.03 3.33
C PHE A 10 -25.54 -16.56 4.40
N ALA A 11 -24.49 -17.34 4.63
CA ALA A 11 -23.32 -16.87 5.36
C ALA A 11 -22.60 -15.86 4.46
N ILE A 12 -22.79 -14.57 4.75
CA ILE A 12 -21.99 -13.50 4.17
C ILE A 12 -20.60 -13.64 4.79
N SER A 13 -19.63 -14.08 3.99
CA SER A 13 -18.24 -14.17 4.44
C SER A 13 -17.75 -12.79 4.91
N PRO A 14 -17.07 -12.69 6.06
CA PRO A 14 -16.57 -11.41 6.59
C PRO A 14 -15.50 -10.75 5.70
N LEU A 15 -15.04 -11.42 4.64
CA LEU A 15 -14.08 -10.88 3.69
C LEU A 15 -14.65 -9.71 2.85
N VAL A 16 -15.99 -9.62 2.73
CA VAL A 16 -16.63 -8.54 1.96
C VAL A 16 -16.53 -7.19 2.66
N ALA A 17 -16.44 -7.16 4.00
CA ALA A 17 -16.50 -5.91 4.77
C ALA A 17 -15.26 -5.02 4.61
N ALA A 18 -14.08 -5.58 4.29
CA ALA A 18 -12.86 -4.78 4.09
C ALA A 18 -12.82 -4.09 2.71
N ALA A 19 -13.55 -4.60 1.72
CA ALA A 19 -13.60 -4.01 0.38
C ALA A 19 -14.41 -2.70 0.35
N ASP A 20 -15.32 -2.49 1.31
CA ASP A 20 -16.14 -1.27 1.40
C ASP A 20 -15.35 -0.03 1.88
N VAL A 21 -14.08 -0.19 2.28
CA VAL A 21 -13.27 0.85 2.90
C VAL A 21 -12.30 1.54 1.90
N LEU A 22 -11.92 0.85 0.82
CA LEU A 22 -11.00 1.36 -0.19
C LEU A 22 -11.75 1.72 -1.49
N SER A 23 -11.62 2.96 -1.93
CA SER A 23 -12.22 3.46 -3.17
C SER A 23 -11.21 3.42 -4.31
N VAL A 24 -11.57 2.81 -5.44
CA VAL A 24 -10.69 2.73 -6.61
C VAL A 24 -11.04 3.83 -7.61
N HIS A 25 -10.03 4.58 -8.03
CA HIS A 25 -10.12 5.61 -9.05
C HIS A 25 -9.18 5.29 -10.21
N THR A 26 -9.74 5.14 -11.41
CA THR A 26 -8.92 4.98 -12.63
C THR A 26 -8.31 6.33 -13.02
N ILE A 27 -6.98 6.40 -13.05
CA ILE A 27 -6.22 7.60 -13.44
C ILE A 27 -5.86 7.55 -14.93
N GLY A 28 -5.53 6.37 -15.41
CA GLY A 28 -5.17 6.09 -16.81
C GLY A 28 -5.28 4.60 -17.11
N GLU A 29 -5.00 4.21 -18.34
CA GLU A 29 -4.93 2.79 -18.71
C GLU A 29 -3.83 2.11 -17.88
N GLY A 30 -4.20 1.08 -17.11
CA GLY A 30 -3.28 0.38 -16.22
C GLY A 30 -2.84 1.17 -14.99
N ILE A 31 -3.46 2.32 -14.67
CA ILE A 31 -3.04 3.17 -13.55
C ILE A 31 -4.24 3.54 -12.67
N TRP A 32 -4.15 3.21 -11.39
CA TRP A 32 -5.19 3.47 -10.40
C TRP A 32 -4.65 4.16 -9.16
N ALA A 33 -5.49 4.99 -8.56
CA ALA A 33 -5.38 5.39 -7.16
C ALA A 33 -6.38 4.56 -6.34
N ILE A 34 -5.92 3.98 -5.24
CA ILE A 34 -6.73 3.23 -4.30
C ILE A 34 -6.77 4.05 -3.02
N GLU A 35 -7.85 4.78 -2.83
CA GLU A 35 -8.03 5.76 -1.74
C GLU A 35 -8.63 5.09 -0.51
N GLY A 36 -7.92 5.17 0.61
CA GLY A 36 -8.46 4.84 1.92
C GLY A 36 -9.23 6.00 2.58
N PRO A 37 -9.91 5.76 3.71
CA PRO A 37 -10.72 6.78 4.37
C PRO A 37 -9.86 7.93 4.90
N ALA A 38 -10.39 9.15 4.83
CA ALA A 38 -9.79 10.34 5.44
C ALA A 38 -9.90 10.39 6.99
N THR A 39 -10.44 9.34 7.61
CA THR A 39 -10.54 9.21 9.07
C THR A 39 -9.20 8.78 9.68
N GLN A 40 -9.11 8.77 11.00
CA GLN A 40 -7.96 8.19 11.70
C GLN A 40 -7.87 6.68 11.42
N ARG A 41 -6.66 6.13 11.53
CA ARG A 41 -6.43 4.67 11.57
C ARG A 41 -7.26 4.04 12.68
N ASP A 42 -7.90 2.93 12.38
CA ASP A 42 -8.73 2.21 13.32
C ASP A 42 -8.79 0.72 12.97
N ALA A 43 -9.56 -0.04 13.76
CA ALA A 43 -9.74 -1.47 13.56
C ALA A 43 -10.47 -1.83 12.26
N GLU A 44 -11.19 -0.88 11.64
CA GLU A 44 -11.96 -1.13 10.42
C GLU A 44 -11.10 -0.90 9.17
N ASN A 45 -10.36 0.21 9.11
CA ASN A 45 -9.47 0.51 8.00
C ASN A 45 -8.10 -0.17 8.08
N LEU A 46 -7.81 -0.87 9.18
CA LEU A 46 -6.58 -1.66 9.36
C LEU A 46 -5.29 -0.84 9.17
N GLY A 47 -5.35 0.47 9.43
CA GLY A 47 -4.23 1.39 9.22
C GLY A 47 -4.14 1.99 7.81
N ASN A 48 -5.03 1.64 6.89
CA ASN A 48 -5.03 2.13 5.51
C ASN A 48 -5.81 3.44 5.36
N ASN A 49 -5.38 4.50 6.05
CA ASN A 49 -5.95 5.83 5.94
C ASN A 49 -5.15 6.75 4.98
N ALA A 50 -4.77 6.20 3.83
CA ALA A 50 -3.93 6.86 2.83
C ALA A 50 -4.36 6.45 1.42
N THR A 51 -3.84 7.15 0.42
CA THR A 51 -4.00 6.77 -0.99
C THR A 51 -2.79 5.98 -1.45
N PHE A 52 -3.06 4.81 -2.05
CA PHE A 52 -2.09 3.91 -2.65
C PHE A 52 -2.15 4.02 -4.17
N GLY A 53 -1.04 3.73 -4.86
CA GLY A 53 -0.98 3.74 -6.32
C GLY A 53 -0.77 2.35 -6.90
N LEU A 54 -1.51 1.98 -7.94
CA LEU A 54 -1.25 0.74 -8.69
C LEU A 54 -0.92 1.07 -10.13
N ILE A 55 0.19 0.53 -10.63
CA ILE A 55 0.66 0.67 -12.01
C ILE A 55 0.84 -0.73 -12.59
N GLU A 56 -0.07 -1.16 -13.46
CA GLU A 56 -0.01 -2.42 -14.19
C GLU A 56 0.82 -2.28 -15.46
N THR A 57 1.63 -3.30 -15.75
CA THR A 57 2.36 -3.44 -17.00
C THR A 57 2.31 -4.91 -17.48
N PRO A 58 2.71 -5.20 -18.74
CA PRO A 58 2.81 -6.58 -19.21
C PRO A 58 3.75 -7.50 -18.40
N ASP A 59 4.75 -6.93 -17.71
CA ASP A 59 5.78 -7.70 -16.97
C ASP A 59 5.53 -7.76 -15.46
N GLY A 60 4.41 -7.24 -14.98
CA GLY A 60 4.09 -7.15 -13.55
C GLY A 60 3.51 -5.80 -13.18
N ALA A 61 3.04 -5.69 -11.94
CA ALA A 61 2.56 -4.44 -11.37
C ALA A 61 3.59 -3.82 -10.41
N LEU A 62 3.57 -2.49 -10.31
CA LEU A 62 4.24 -1.72 -9.27
C LEU A 62 3.18 -1.09 -8.36
N LEU A 63 3.40 -1.22 -7.05
CA LEU A 63 2.57 -0.63 -6.01
C LEU A 63 3.30 0.56 -5.39
N VAL A 64 2.60 1.68 -5.23
CA VAL A 64 3.05 2.84 -4.47
C VAL A 64 2.37 2.80 -3.11
N ASP A 65 3.20 2.64 -2.08
CA ASP A 65 2.88 2.40 -0.66
C ASP A 65 2.18 1.06 -0.36
N PRO A 66 2.65 0.30 0.65
CA PRO A 66 2.20 -1.06 0.92
C PRO A 66 0.93 -1.18 1.79
N GLY A 67 0.48 -0.10 2.43
CA GLY A 67 -0.49 -0.14 3.53
C GLY A 67 0.17 -0.11 4.91
N GLY A 68 -0.65 0.08 5.96
CA GLY A 68 -0.17 0.34 7.33
C GLY A 68 -0.02 -0.87 8.24
N THR A 69 -0.51 -2.03 7.83
CA THR A 69 -0.38 -3.28 8.58
C THR A 69 -0.31 -4.46 7.62
N TRP A 70 0.07 -5.64 8.12
CA TRP A 70 -0.01 -6.88 7.35
C TRP A 70 -1.43 -7.15 6.82
N LYS A 71 -2.45 -6.98 7.68
CA LYS A 71 -3.85 -7.19 7.30
C LYS A 71 -4.36 -6.09 6.37
N GLY A 72 -3.89 -4.85 6.55
CA GLY A 72 -4.16 -3.75 5.64
C GLY A 72 -3.58 -4.00 4.25
N ALA A 73 -2.34 -4.50 4.16
CA ALA A 73 -1.72 -4.91 2.91
C ALA A 73 -2.47 -6.08 2.25
N GLU A 74 -2.94 -7.05 3.03
CA GLU A 74 -3.77 -8.15 2.52
C GLU A 74 -5.11 -7.65 1.95
N ALA A 75 -5.77 -6.72 2.63
CA ALA A 75 -7.00 -6.08 2.14
C ALA A 75 -6.76 -5.27 0.86
N LEU A 76 -5.66 -4.50 0.82
CA LEU A 76 -5.23 -3.78 -0.38
C LEU A 76 -4.95 -4.73 -1.55
N HIS A 77 -4.27 -5.85 -1.30
CA HIS A 77 -4.02 -6.87 -2.32
C HIS A 77 -5.31 -7.53 -2.82
N ALA A 78 -6.31 -7.71 -1.96
CA ALA A 78 -7.61 -8.21 -2.39
C ALA A 78 -8.30 -7.25 -3.39
N VAL A 79 -8.18 -5.93 -3.19
CA VAL A 79 -8.65 -4.92 -4.15
C VAL A 79 -7.84 -4.99 -5.45
N ILE A 80 -6.50 -5.04 -5.36
CA ILE A 80 -5.59 -5.09 -6.52
C ILE A 80 -5.88 -6.29 -7.42
N ARG A 81 -6.16 -7.47 -6.86
CA ARG A 81 -6.54 -8.68 -7.62
C ARG A 81 -7.88 -8.56 -8.36
N GLY A 82 -8.69 -7.56 -8.03
CA GLY A 82 -9.89 -7.21 -8.80
C GLY A 82 -9.60 -6.30 -10.00
N LEU A 83 -8.41 -5.69 -10.06
CA LEU A 83 -7.98 -4.74 -11.08
C LEU A 83 -7.04 -5.38 -12.10
N THR A 84 -6.16 -6.28 -11.65
CA THR A 84 -5.12 -6.91 -12.48
C THR A 84 -4.82 -8.34 -12.03
N ASP A 85 -4.45 -9.19 -12.98
CA ASP A 85 -3.89 -10.53 -12.74
C ASP A 85 -2.35 -10.53 -12.62
N GLN A 86 -1.70 -9.38 -12.86
CA GLN A 86 -0.25 -9.26 -12.78
C GLN A 86 0.24 -9.34 -11.33
N PRO A 87 1.33 -10.05 -11.05
CA PRO A 87 1.92 -10.02 -9.72
C PRO A 87 2.52 -8.64 -9.43
N VAL A 88 2.34 -8.16 -8.20
CA VAL A 88 3.08 -6.99 -7.70
C VAL A 88 4.55 -7.38 -7.57
N ARG A 89 5.40 -6.81 -8.43
CA ARG A 89 6.85 -7.08 -8.44
C ARG A 89 7.64 -6.07 -7.65
N PHE A 90 7.17 -4.84 -7.60
CA PHE A 90 7.82 -3.75 -6.89
C PHE A 90 6.83 -3.03 -5.98
N VAL A 91 7.30 -2.66 -4.80
CA VAL A 91 6.59 -1.77 -3.87
C VAL A 91 7.49 -0.59 -3.57
N ILE A 92 6.96 0.63 -3.68
CA ILE A 92 7.69 1.86 -3.39
C ILE A 92 7.16 2.46 -2.10
N ASP A 93 8.02 2.61 -1.10
CA ASP A 93 7.69 3.38 0.11
C ASP A 93 7.94 4.86 -0.17
N THR A 94 6.89 5.68 -0.19
CA THR A 94 7.02 7.11 -0.48
C THR A 94 7.39 7.96 0.74
N GLY A 95 7.49 7.38 1.94
CA GLY A 95 7.85 8.11 3.15
C GLY A 95 8.02 7.20 4.37
N GLY A 96 8.26 7.81 5.53
CA GLY A 96 8.51 7.06 6.77
C GLY A 96 7.29 6.86 7.68
N GLN A 97 6.11 7.40 7.33
CA GLN A 97 4.88 7.22 8.13
C GLN A 97 4.33 5.80 7.97
N ASP A 98 3.74 5.25 9.03
CA ASP A 98 3.31 3.85 9.14
C ASP A 98 2.60 3.27 7.91
N HIS A 99 1.59 3.97 7.38
CA HIS A 99 0.85 3.52 6.20
C HIS A 99 1.65 3.50 4.88
N ARG A 100 2.86 4.08 4.88
CA ARG A 100 3.79 4.12 3.75
C ARG A 100 4.81 2.98 3.76
N TRP A 101 4.87 2.13 4.79
CA TRP A 101 5.89 1.05 4.84
C TRP A 101 5.56 -0.18 5.70
N LEU A 102 4.70 -0.10 6.72
CA LEU A 102 4.51 -1.23 7.66
C LEU A 102 3.81 -2.45 7.04
N GLY A 103 3.20 -2.30 5.87
CA GLY A 103 2.69 -3.41 5.06
C GLY A 103 3.78 -4.20 4.31
N ASN A 104 5.05 -3.75 4.30
CA ASN A 104 6.14 -4.34 3.51
C ASN A 104 6.30 -5.85 3.70
N GLY A 105 6.20 -6.32 4.94
CA GLY A 105 6.35 -7.75 5.25
C GLY A 105 5.39 -8.64 4.46
N TYR A 106 4.17 -8.18 4.23
CA TYR A 106 3.17 -8.90 3.43
C TYR A 106 3.62 -9.03 1.98
N TRP A 107 4.01 -7.91 1.36
CA TRP A 107 4.38 -7.86 -0.05
C TRP A 107 5.67 -8.61 -0.35
N LYS A 108 6.67 -8.56 0.54
CA LYS A 108 7.86 -9.41 0.42
C LYS A 108 7.51 -10.90 0.48
N ALA A 109 6.55 -11.29 1.31
CA ALA A 109 6.07 -12.67 1.35
C ALA A 109 5.34 -13.09 0.06
N GLN A 110 4.86 -12.13 -0.74
CA GLN A 110 4.33 -12.39 -2.10
C GLN A 110 5.42 -12.36 -3.19
N GLY A 111 6.67 -12.06 -2.82
CA GLY A 111 7.81 -12.01 -3.74
C GLY A 111 8.09 -10.63 -4.36
N ALA A 112 7.49 -9.55 -3.85
CA ALA A 112 7.80 -8.20 -4.29
C ALA A 112 9.13 -7.71 -3.71
N GLU A 113 9.86 -6.92 -4.51
CA GLU A 113 11.01 -6.13 -4.05
C GLU A 113 10.53 -4.77 -3.53
N VAL A 114 11.00 -4.37 -2.35
CA VAL A 114 10.65 -3.07 -1.76
C VAL A 114 11.77 -2.06 -2.01
N ILE A 115 11.41 -0.87 -2.49
CA ILE A 115 12.33 0.23 -2.80
C ILE A 115 11.93 1.47 -1.99
N ALA A 116 12.89 2.14 -1.36
CA ALA A 116 12.66 3.37 -0.59
C ALA A 116 13.86 4.30 -0.64
N SER A 117 13.69 5.58 -0.30
CA SER A 117 14.85 6.45 -0.09
C SER A 117 15.62 6.02 1.17
N ALA A 118 16.94 6.22 1.19
CA ALA A 118 17.76 5.92 2.37
C ALA A 118 17.29 6.73 3.59
N ALA A 119 16.87 7.98 3.38
CA ALA A 119 16.29 8.84 4.40
C ALA A 119 14.94 8.32 4.93
N ALA A 120 14.12 7.68 4.08
CA ALA A 120 12.88 7.03 4.53
C ALA A 120 13.22 5.85 5.43
N VAL A 121 14.15 4.98 5.04
CA VAL A 121 14.52 3.82 5.87
C VAL A 121 15.12 4.24 7.21
N GLU A 122 15.93 5.31 7.26
CA GLU A 122 16.43 5.88 8.52
C GLU A 122 15.29 6.35 9.43
N ASP A 123 14.33 7.08 8.88
CA ASP A 123 13.17 7.57 9.62
C ASP A 123 12.22 6.44 10.08
N GLN A 124 12.00 5.44 9.22
CA GLN A 124 11.26 4.21 9.55
C GLN A 124 11.90 3.50 10.75
N GLN A 125 13.23 3.32 10.76
CA GLN A 125 13.95 2.71 11.87
C GLN A 125 13.84 3.55 13.15
N ALA A 126 14.01 4.86 13.04
CA ALA A 126 13.94 5.77 14.18
C ALA A 126 12.54 5.79 14.83
N ARG A 127 11.48 5.65 14.04
CA ARG A 127 10.09 5.75 14.49
C ARG A 127 9.36 4.42 14.64
N ALA A 128 9.96 3.28 14.26
CA ALA A 128 9.31 1.96 14.23
C ALA A 128 8.59 1.61 15.55
N SER A 129 9.28 1.69 16.69
CA SER A 129 8.67 1.34 17.99
C SER A 129 7.49 2.25 18.35
N MET A 130 7.61 3.55 18.06
CA MET A 130 6.55 4.53 18.33
C MET A 130 5.33 4.28 17.44
N GLN A 131 5.53 4.05 16.15
CA GLN A 131 4.46 3.79 15.19
C GLN A 131 3.76 2.46 15.49
N MET A 132 4.51 1.38 15.77
CA MET A 132 3.93 0.09 16.17
C MET A 132 3.11 0.20 17.45
N THR A 133 3.58 0.98 18.44
CA THR A 133 2.80 1.23 19.66
C THR A 133 1.51 1.99 19.36
N ALA A 134 1.59 3.06 18.56
CA ALA A 134 0.41 3.83 18.17
C ALA A 134 -0.62 2.96 17.43
N LEU A 135 -0.18 2.17 16.45
CA LEU A 135 -1.05 1.25 15.73
C LEU A 135 -1.67 0.20 16.67
N SER A 136 -0.91 -0.34 17.63
CA SER A 136 -1.48 -1.32 18.57
C SER A 136 -2.69 -0.78 19.34
N MET A 137 -2.70 0.52 19.62
CA MET A 137 -3.81 1.20 20.29
C MET A 137 -4.97 1.52 19.33
N LEU A 138 -4.66 1.84 18.07
CA LEU A 138 -5.63 2.29 17.08
C LEU A 138 -6.33 1.12 16.37
N VAL A 139 -5.56 0.13 15.91
CA VAL A 139 -6.08 -0.99 15.10
C VAL A 139 -6.31 -2.27 15.91
N GLY A 140 -5.81 -2.35 17.14
CA GLY A 140 -5.95 -3.52 18.02
C GLY A 140 -5.47 -4.82 17.37
N GLU A 141 -6.35 -5.83 17.31
CA GLU A 141 -6.10 -7.12 16.65
C GLU A 141 -5.78 -7.01 15.15
N GLY A 142 -6.08 -5.86 14.53
CA GLY A 142 -5.67 -5.52 13.17
C GLY A 142 -4.14 -5.53 12.99
N LEU A 143 -3.36 -5.34 14.06
CA LEU A 143 -1.90 -5.31 14.00
C LEU A 143 -1.27 -6.71 13.87
N ALA A 144 -2.00 -7.78 14.19
CA ALA A 144 -1.44 -9.13 14.26
C ALA A 144 -0.69 -9.54 12.98
N GLY A 145 0.57 -9.96 13.14
CA GLY A 145 1.47 -10.34 12.04
C GLY A 145 2.23 -9.18 11.39
N THR A 146 1.93 -7.94 11.76
CA THR A 146 2.68 -6.76 11.29
C THR A 146 4.00 -6.67 12.05
N GLU A 147 5.10 -6.65 11.30
CA GLU A 147 6.45 -6.46 11.83
C GLU A 147 7.15 -5.37 11.01
N PRO A 148 8.04 -4.56 11.63
CA PRO A 148 8.91 -3.65 10.89
C PRO A 148 9.77 -4.39 9.86
N VAL A 149 9.45 -4.24 8.58
CA VAL A 149 10.22 -4.79 7.45
C VAL A 149 10.60 -3.64 6.52
N TYR A 150 11.89 -3.52 6.26
CA TYR A 150 12.49 -2.39 5.52
C TYR A 150 12.73 -2.73 4.04
N ALA A 151 12.99 -1.71 3.23
CA ALA A 151 13.30 -1.83 1.81
C ALA A 151 14.47 -2.78 1.52
N ASP A 152 14.41 -3.50 0.39
CA ASP A 152 15.53 -4.28 -0.16
C ASP A 152 16.54 -3.37 -0.85
N THR A 153 16.02 -2.39 -1.58
CA THR A 153 16.80 -1.44 -2.36
C THR A 153 16.59 -0.03 -1.82
N THR A 154 17.69 0.69 -1.61
CA THR A 154 17.66 2.08 -1.15
C THR A 154 18.37 3.01 -2.14
N PHE A 155 17.91 4.25 -2.23
CA PHE A 155 18.53 5.31 -3.04
C PHE A 155 18.64 6.63 -2.26
N ASP A 156 19.58 7.49 -2.63
CA ASP A 156 19.79 8.77 -1.93
C ASP A 156 18.87 9.87 -2.47
N THR A 157 18.89 10.12 -3.79
CA THR A 157 18.13 11.22 -4.41
C THR A 157 17.16 10.76 -5.48
N GLU A 158 17.61 9.89 -6.39
CA GLU A 158 16.81 9.41 -7.51
C GLU A 158 17.01 7.92 -7.71
N TYR A 159 15.96 7.24 -8.14
CA TYR A 159 15.98 5.87 -8.59
C TYR A 159 15.10 5.74 -9.83
N SER A 160 15.51 4.94 -10.79
CA SER A 160 14.72 4.69 -11.99
C SER A 160 14.69 3.20 -12.27
N LEU A 161 13.53 2.72 -12.70
CA LEU A 161 13.36 1.36 -13.17
C LEU A 161 12.48 1.34 -14.41
N GLU A 162 12.66 0.30 -15.22
CA GLU A 162 11.80 0.00 -16.35
C GLU A 162 11.04 -1.29 -16.06
N LEU A 163 9.73 -1.28 -16.28
CA LEU A 163 8.86 -2.44 -16.08
C LEU A 163 7.87 -2.52 -17.24
N GLY A 164 7.90 -3.61 -18.01
CA GLY A 164 6.96 -3.79 -19.14
C GLY A 164 7.01 -2.69 -20.19
N GLY A 165 8.17 -2.06 -20.39
CA GLY A 165 8.37 -0.92 -21.30
C GLY A 165 7.95 0.44 -20.75
N LEU A 166 7.55 0.51 -19.47
CA LEU A 166 7.25 1.76 -18.78
C LEU A 166 8.46 2.25 -17.99
N GLN A 167 8.85 3.52 -18.17
CA GLN A 167 9.86 4.17 -17.34
C GLN A 167 9.21 4.73 -16.08
N ILE A 168 9.76 4.40 -14.92
CA ILE A 168 9.26 4.82 -13.62
C ILE A 168 10.41 5.48 -12.88
N GLU A 169 10.19 6.73 -12.46
CA GLU A 169 11.18 7.55 -11.76
C GLU A 169 10.71 7.79 -10.32
N ILE A 170 11.61 7.63 -9.36
CA ILE A 170 11.37 7.87 -7.94
C ILE A 170 12.37 8.92 -7.50
N ALA A 171 11.90 9.99 -6.85
CA ALA A 171 12.78 11.06 -6.43
C ALA A 171 12.50 11.49 -4.99
N HIS A 172 13.56 11.50 -4.19
CA HIS A 172 13.65 12.14 -2.90
C HIS A 172 14.30 13.53 -3.09
N ALA A 173 13.48 14.56 -3.28
CA ALA A 173 13.98 15.90 -3.54
C ALA A 173 14.48 16.61 -2.27
N ALA A 174 13.73 16.49 -1.18
CA ALA A 174 14.01 17.02 0.14
C ALA A 174 12.99 16.46 1.15
N PRO A 175 13.24 16.58 2.47
CA PRO A 175 12.23 16.38 3.50
C PRO A 175 10.97 17.22 3.26
N ALA A 176 9.79 16.64 3.47
CA ALA A 176 8.50 17.35 3.45
C ALA A 176 7.66 17.02 4.71
N HIS A 177 6.68 16.13 4.60
CA HIS A 177 5.91 15.56 5.71
C HIS A 177 6.75 14.65 6.61
N THR A 178 7.62 13.83 6.02
CA THR A 178 8.65 13.03 6.71
C THR A 178 10.04 13.33 6.12
N PRO A 179 11.12 13.01 6.87
CA PRO A 179 12.49 13.21 6.38
C PRO A 179 12.80 12.52 5.05
N GLY A 180 12.11 11.41 4.74
CA GLY A 180 12.41 10.55 3.59
C GLY A 180 11.44 10.65 2.42
N ASP A 181 10.55 11.64 2.40
CA ASP A 181 9.47 11.66 1.40
C ASP A 181 9.98 11.63 -0.03
N SER A 182 9.33 10.83 -0.85
CA SER A 182 9.62 10.66 -2.27
C SER A 182 8.32 10.71 -3.07
N TYR A 183 8.42 11.09 -4.34
CA TYR A 183 7.33 10.92 -5.31
C TYR A 183 7.71 9.91 -6.38
N VAL A 184 6.70 9.29 -6.97
CA VAL A 184 6.83 8.42 -8.15
C VAL A 184 6.28 9.15 -9.37
N TRP A 185 7.09 9.28 -10.41
CA TRP A 185 6.77 9.97 -11.65
C TRP A 185 6.74 9.00 -12.83
N LEU A 186 5.66 9.12 -13.62
CA LEU A 186 5.43 8.39 -14.86
C LEU A 186 5.47 9.37 -16.04
N PRO A 187 6.65 9.61 -16.64
CA PRO A 187 6.83 10.66 -17.64
C PRO A 187 5.95 10.47 -18.88
N GLN A 188 5.77 9.22 -19.34
CA GLN A 188 4.98 8.95 -20.55
C GLN A 188 3.48 9.25 -20.35
N GLN A 189 2.97 9.13 -19.13
CA GLN A 189 1.56 9.31 -18.79
C GLN A 189 1.28 10.67 -18.18
N SER A 190 2.33 11.43 -17.85
CA SER A 190 2.20 12.69 -17.11
C SER A 190 1.48 12.52 -15.76
N VAL A 191 1.78 11.43 -15.04
CA VAL A 191 1.15 11.08 -13.75
C VAL A 191 2.20 11.07 -12.64
N VAL A 192 1.86 11.69 -11.50
CA VAL A 192 2.68 11.67 -10.28
C VAL A 192 1.89 11.08 -9.11
N PHE A 193 2.52 10.18 -8.36
CA PHE A 193 2.10 9.78 -7.02
C PHE A 193 3.00 10.50 -6.03
N ALA A 194 2.45 11.47 -5.31
CA ALA A 194 3.23 12.41 -4.51
C ALA A 194 3.48 11.98 -3.05
N GLY A 195 3.01 10.80 -2.64
CA GLY A 195 3.04 10.40 -1.23
C GLY A 195 2.30 11.41 -0.35
N ASP A 196 2.95 11.87 0.71
CA ASP A 196 2.45 12.92 1.61
C ASP A 196 2.99 14.33 1.30
N ILE A 197 3.57 14.56 0.11
CA ILE A 197 4.15 15.86 -0.26
C ILE A 197 3.06 16.93 -0.52
N VAL A 198 1.83 16.52 -0.85
CA VAL A 198 0.72 17.41 -1.29
C VAL A 198 -0.58 17.08 -0.57
#